data_AF-A0A8T3LTU6-F1
#
_entry.id   AF-A0A8T3LTU6-F1
#
_cell.length_a   1.000
_cell.length_b   1.000
_cell.length_c   1.000
_cell.angle_alpha   90.00
_cell.angle_beta   90.00
_cell.angle_gamma   90.00
#
_symmetry.space_group_name_H-M   'P 1'
#
loop_
_entity.id
_entity.type
_entity.pdbx_description
1 polymer ?
#
loop_
_entity_poly.entity_id
_entity_poly.type
_entity_poly.pdbx_seq_one_letter_code
_entity_poly.pdbx_strand_id
1 'polypeptide(L)'
;MSASKRPSTSSLRRYLTSRPYIAVADIRRRFGLEPDDMSVVSRNGTTAYIGLPEREATKLQDLWQRDEVGVQLSVEVRAPVVVGIFPMRIARFVTDHSNGNGYHPHHEPMPEPVHPEPHEA
;
A
#
# COMPACT_ATOMS: atom_id res chain seq x y z
N MET A 1 -20.00 -8.57 13.11
CA MET A 1 -20.02 -7.11 12.88
C MET A 1 -18.64 -6.54 13.17
N SER A 2 -17.72 -6.55 12.19
CA SER A 2 -16.40 -5.93 12.39
C SER A 2 -16.59 -4.42 12.43
N ALA A 3 -16.33 -3.80 13.59
CA ALA A 3 -16.35 -2.35 13.71
C ALA A 3 -15.49 -1.76 12.58
N SER A 4 -16.11 -1.00 11.67
CA SER A 4 -15.41 -0.30 10.59
C SER A 4 -14.46 0.69 11.25
N LYS A 5 -13.22 0.26 11.49
CA LYS A 5 -12.18 1.07 12.11
C LYS A 5 -11.73 2.06 11.06
N ARG A 6 -12.34 3.24 11.13
CA ARG A 6 -11.99 4.44 10.38
C ARG A 6 -10.46 4.55 10.26
N PRO A 7 -9.89 4.69 9.05
CA PRO A 7 -8.45 4.72 8.88
C PRO A 7 -7.81 5.92 9.58
N SER A 8 -6.70 5.71 10.27
CA SER A 8 -5.75 6.76 10.61
C SER A 8 -4.93 7.16 9.38
N THR A 9 -4.33 8.36 9.37
CA THR A 9 -3.42 8.80 8.31
C THR A 9 -2.23 7.84 8.16
N SER A 10 -1.69 7.33 9.27
CA SER A 10 -0.61 6.33 9.25
C SER A 10 -1.03 5.02 8.60
N SER A 11 -2.23 4.52 8.90
CA SER A 11 -2.76 3.28 8.30
C SER A 11 -3.03 3.45 6.82
N LEU A 12 -3.61 4.58 6.42
CA LEU A 12 -3.83 4.91 5.01
C LEU A 12 -2.51 5.00 4.25
N ARG A 13 -1.55 5.79 4.75
CA ARG A 13 -0.21 5.92 4.17
C ARG A 13 0.47 4.57 4.03
N ARG A 14 0.48 3.74 5.08
CA ARG A 14 1.07 2.40 5.06
C ARG A 14 0.44 1.52 3.97
N TYR A 15 -0.88 1.60 3.81
CA TYR A 15 -1.56 0.85 2.76
C TYR A 15 -1.18 1.36 1.37
N LEU A 16 -1.28 2.67 1.10
CA LEU A 16 -0.93 3.31 -0.18
C LEU A 16 0.53 3.06 -0.61
N THR A 17 1.39 2.83 0.38
CA THR A 17 2.82 2.57 0.16
C THR A 17 3.17 1.08 0.22
N SER A 18 2.20 0.17 0.23
CA SER A 18 2.45 -1.28 0.28
C SER A 18 2.56 -1.92 -1.11
N ARG A 19 2.10 -1.24 -2.16
CA ARG A 19 2.06 -1.74 -3.54
C ARG A 19 2.39 -0.59 -4.51
N PRO A 20 2.83 -0.89 -5.74
CA PRO A 20 3.15 0.14 -6.73
C PRO A 20 1.92 0.92 -7.21
N TYR A 21 0.73 0.35 -7.08
CA TYR A 21 -0.52 0.97 -7.49
C TYR A 21 -1.69 0.44 -6.65
N ILE A 22 -2.62 1.32 -6.30
CA ILE A 22 -3.87 0.99 -5.59
C ILE A 22 -5.02 1.74 -6.24
N ALA A 23 -6.05 1.01 -6.67
CA ALA A 23 -7.27 1.62 -7.17
C ALA A 23 -8.09 2.24 -6.02
N VAL A 24 -8.84 3.31 -6.30
CA VAL A 24 -9.72 3.94 -5.29
C VAL A 24 -10.72 2.92 -4.70
N ALA A 25 -11.25 2.01 -5.52
CA ALA A 25 -12.15 0.94 -5.08
C ALA A 25 -11.50 0.00 -4.03
N ASP A 26 -10.21 -0.27 -4.15
CA ASP A 26 -9.48 -1.11 -3.20
C ASP A 26 -9.31 -0.42 -1.84
N ILE A 27 -9.10 0.91 -1.84
CA ILE A 27 -9.06 1.71 -0.61
C ILE A 27 -10.41 1.62 0.12
N ARG A 28 -11.52 1.78 -0.61
CA ARG A 28 -12.86 1.68 -0.03
C ARG A 28 -13.08 0.31 0.60
N ARG A 29 -12.81 -0.76 -0.16
CA ARG A 29 -12.94 -2.15 0.30
C ARG A 29 -12.06 -2.42 1.52
N ARG A 30 -10.82 -1.93 1.52
CA ARG A 30 -9.84 -2.15 2.59
C ARG A 30 -10.27 -1.52 3.91
N PHE A 31 -10.87 -0.33 3.86
CA PHE A 31 -11.22 0.44 5.05
C PHE A 31 -12.72 0.42 5.39
N GLY A 32 -13.53 -0.35 4.65
CA GLY A 32 -14.97 -0.47 4.89
C GLY A 32 -15.68 0.88 4.76
N LEU A 33 -15.33 1.63 3.71
CA LEU A 33 -15.96 2.91 3.39
C LEU A 33 -17.22 2.67 2.56
N GLU A 34 -18.24 3.51 2.73
CA GLU A 34 -19.46 3.51 1.90
C GLU A 34 -19.11 3.59 0.40
N PRO A 35 -19.98 3.21 -0.55
CA PRO A 35 -19.67 3.16 -1.99
C PRO A 35 -19.96 4.46 -2.79
N ASP A 36 -20.82 5.34 -2.30
CA ASP A 36 -21.31 6.49 -3.09
C ASP A 36 -20.69 7.84 -2.70
N ASP A 37 -19.94 7.91 -1.60
CA ASP A 37 -19.24 9.15 -1.21
C ASP A 37 -18.17 9.57 -2.22
N MET A 38 -18.15 10.87 -2.49
CA MET A 38 -17.17 11.54 -3.36
C MET A 38 -16.73 12.85 -2.70
N SER A 39 -15.49 13.25 -2.96
CA SER A 39 -14.91 14.50 -2.47
C SER A 39 -13.98 15.11 -3.50
N VAL A 40 -13.59 16.36 -3.27
CA VAL A 40 -12.68 17.10 -4.14
C VAL A 40 -11.32 17.20 -3.46
N VAL A 41 -10.26 16.95 -4.22
CA VAL A 41 -8.88 17.19 -3.80
C VAL A 41 -8.21 18.17 -4.76
N SER A 42 -7.28 18.97 -4.24
CA SER A 42 -6.57 19.94 -5.07
C SER A 42 -5.08 20.03 -4.76
N ARG A 43 -4.29 20.25 -5.82
CA ARG A 43 -2.85 20.48 -5.75
C ARG A 43 -2.38 21.32 -6.94
N ASN A 44 -1.58 22.36 -6.69
CA ASN A 44 -0.93 23.17 -7.72
C ASN A 44 -1.89 23.67 -8.82
N GLY A 45 -3.09 24.12 -8.42
CA GLY A 45 -4.12 24.58 -9.36
C GLY A 45 -4.89 23.47 -10.08
N THR A 46 -4.53 22.19 -9.88
CA THR A 46 -5.29 21.04 -10.37
C THR A 46 -6.32 20.62 -9.34
N THR A 47 -7.59 20.61 -9.73
CA THR A 47 -8.70 20.11 -8.92
C THR A 47 -9.18 18.78 -9.49
N ALA A 48 -9.32 17.76 -8.65
CA ALA A 48 -9.77 16.43 -9.06
C ALA A 48 -10.82 15.87 -8.09
N TYR A 49 -11.73 15.08 -8.63
CA TYR A 49 -12.77 14.36 -7.90
C TYR A 49 -12.25 12.99 -7.50
N ILE A 50 -12.50 12.56 -6.28
CA ILE A 50 -12.14 11.23 -5.80
C ILE A 50 -13.33 10.57 -5.12
N GLY A 51 -13.58 9.30 -5.44
CA GLY A 51 -14.56 8.46 -4.76
C GLY A 51 -14.08 8.03 -3.38
N LEU A 52 -13.79 8.98 -2.49
CA LEU A 52 -13.55 8.77 -1.07
C LEU A 52 -14.38 9.79 -0.28
N PRO A 53 -14.82 9.45 0.95
CA PRO A 53 -15.40 10.42 1.87
C PRO A 53 -14.41 11.54 2.21
N GLU A 54 -14.93 12.72 2.56
CA GLU A 54 -14.15 13.95 2.77
C GLU A 54 -12.96 13.72 3.71
N ARG A 55 -13.19 13.03 4.83
CA ARG A 55 -12.16 12.78 5.84
C ARG A 55 -10.97 11.95 5.30
N GLU A 56 -11.22 10.97 4.44
CA GLU A 56 -10.19 10.14 3.83
C GLU A 56 -9.54 10.86 2.64
N ALA A 57 -10.33 11.63 1.89
CA ALA A 57 -9.85 12.49 0.82
C ALA A 57 -8.87 13.56 1.35
N THR A 58 -9.16 14.20 2.48
CA THR A 58 -8.26 15.19 3.11
C THR A 58 -6.92 14.58 3.48
N LYS A 59 -6.90 13.37 4.04
CA LYS A 59 -5.64 12.68 4.35
C LYS A 59 -4.85 12.33 3.09
N LEU A 60 -5.54 11.91 2.03
CA LEU A 60 -4.89 11.66 0.74
C LEU A 60 -4.33 12.96 0.17
N GLN A 61 -5.07 14.07 0.27
CA GLN A 61 -4.63 15.39 -0.16
C GLN A 61 -3.36 15.81 0.59
N ASP A 62 -3.29 15.62 1.91
CA ASP A 62 -2.07 15.91 2.69
C ASP A 62 -0.86 15.12 2.17
N LEU A 63 -1.04 13.83 1.86
CA LEU A 63 0.03 12.98 1.32
C LEU A 63 0.43 13.41 -0.11
N TRP A 64 -0.53 13.82 -0.92
CA TRP A 64 -0.32 14.27 -2.29
C TRP A 64 0.40 15.63 -2.35
N GLN A 65 0.04 16.55 -1.44
CA GLN A 65 0.70 17.84 -1.28
C GLN A 65 2.16 17.71 -0.82
N ARG A 66 2.48 16.66 -0.05
CA ARG A 66 3.84 16.35 0.44
C ARG A 66 4.70 15.53 -0.51
N ASP A 67 4.23 15.29 -1.74
CA ASP A 67 4.92 14.44 -2.73
C ASP A 67 5.22 13.01 -2.24
N GLU A 68 4.40 12.48 -1.34
CA GLU A 68 4.54 11.11 -0.86
C GLU A 68 3.85 10.10 -1.79
N VAL A 69 2.73 10.54 -2.39
CA VAL A 69 1.93 9.78 -3.33
C VAL A 69 1.57 10.64 -4.55
N GLY A 70 1.41 10.00 -5.70
CA GLY A 70 0.79 10.56 -6.89
C GLY A 70 -0.61 9.98 -7.09
N VAL A 71 -1.40 10.67 -7.91
CA VAL A 71 -2.75 10.25 -8.29
C VAL A 71 -2.81 9.95 -9.78
N GLN A 72 -3.52 8.91 -10.16
CA GLN A 72 -3.87 8.62 -11.55
C GLN A 72 -5.25 9.20 -11.83
N LEU A 73 -5.36 10.00 -12.89
CA LEU A 73 -6.62 10.53 -13.38
C LEU A 73 -7.21 9.61 -14.45
N SER A 74 -8.53 9.52 -14.50
CA SER A 74 -9.25 8.85 -15.56
C SER A 74 -9.02 9.55 -16.90
N VAL A 75 -8.85 8.76 -17.95
CA VAL A 75 -8.78 9.24 -19.34
C VAL A 75 -10.13 9.13 -20.06
N GLU A 76 -11.11 8.45 -19.46
CA GLU A 76 -12.40 8.15 -20.08
C GLU A 76 -13.43 9.26 -19.88
N VAL A 77 -13.25 10.09 -18.85
CA VAL A 77 -14.15 11.20 -18.51
C VAL A 77 -13.43 12.54 -18.63
N ARG A 78 -14.17 13.55 -19.11
CA ARG A 78 -13.65 14.92 -19.27
C ARG A 78 -13.37 15.58 -17.91
N ALA A 79 -14.08 15.19 -16.87
CA ALA A 79 -13.83 15.65 -15.50
C ALA A 79 -12.56 14.96 -14.95
N PRO A 80 -11.65 15.69 -14.27
CA PRO A 80 -10.49 15.09 -13.62
C PRO A 80 -10.93 14.19 -12.46
N VAL A 81 -11.02 12.88 -12.69
CA VAL A 81 -11.43 11.89 -11.67
C VAL A 81 -10.23 11.04 -11.28
N VAL A 82 -9.91 10.97 -9.99
CA VAL A 82 -8.88 10.08 -9.46
C VAL A 82 -9.40 8.64 -9.48
N VAL A 83 -8.70 7.76 -10.21
CA VAL A 83 -9.01 6.33 -10.31
C VAL A 83 -8.03 5.46 -9.54
N GLY A 84 -6.83 5.97 -9.26
CA GLY A 84 -5.81 5.25 -8.52
C GLY A 84 -4.77 6.14 -7.88
N ILE A 85 -3.99 5.53 -7.00
CA ILE A 85 -2.96 6.16 -6.19
C ILE A 85 -1.69 5.31 -6.31
N PHE A 86 -0.54 5.97 -6.44
CA PHE A 86 0.77 5.31 -6.48
C PHE A 86 1.77 6.05 -5.57
N PRO A 87 2.73 5.35 -4.94
CA PRO A 87 3.77 5.99 -4.15
C PRO A 87 4.81 6.67 -5.03
N MET A 88 5.22 7.89 -4.69
CA MET A 88 6.23 8.64 -5.48
C MET A 88 7.63 8.02 -5.38
N ARG A 89 7.96 7.39 -4.25
CA ARG A 89 9.20 6.61 -4.08
C ARG A 89 9.00 5.20 -4.60
N ILE A 90 8.95 5.07 -5.93
CA ILE A 90 8.65 3.81 -6.61
C ILE A 90 9.85 2.87 -6.76
N ALA A 91 11.09 3.37 -6.58
CA ALA A 91 12.31 2.57 -6.76
C ALA A 91 12.29 1.25 -5.95
N ARG A 92 11.74 1.27 -4.73
CA ARG A 92 11.57 0.07 -3.91
C ARG A 92 10.62 -0.99 -4.49
N PHE A 93 9.83 -0.69 -5.51
CA PHE A 93 9.01 -1.67 -6.22
C PHE A 93 9.63 -2.10 -7.54
N VAL A 94 10.53 -1.28 -8.10
CA VAL A 94 11.26 -1.60 -9.32
C VAL A 94 12.37 -2.61 -9.03
N THR A 95 13.16 -2.39 -7.97
CA THR A 95 14.25 -3.30 -7.58
C THR A 95 13.73 -4.58 -6.90
N ASP A 96 12.60 -4.48 -6.20
CA ASP A 96 12.08 -5.53 -5.32
C ASP A 96 11.08 -6.49 -6.04
N HIS A 97 10.99 -6.41 -7.38
CA HIS A 97 10.40 -7.50 -8.17
C HIS A 97 11.16 -8.84 -7.98
N SER A 98 12.32 -8.82 -7.32
CA SER A 98 13.04 -10.01 -6.85
C SER A 98 12.55 -10.57 -5.50
N ASN A 99 11.74 -9.84 -4.73
CA ASN A 99 11.18 -10.33 -3.45
C ASN A 99 9.74 -10.83 -3.62
N GLY A 100 9.56 -11.72 -4.59
CA GLY A 100 8.58 -12.78 -4.39
C GLY A 100 8.99 -13.56 -3.15
N ASN A 101 8.27 -13.34 -2.04
CA ASN A 101 8.19 -14.19 -0.86
C ASN A 101 9.26 -15.30 -0.80
N GLY A 102 10.48 -14.90 -0.42
CA GLY A 102 11.64 -15.77 -0.42
C GLY A 102 11.35 -17.03 0.39
N TYR A 103 11.45 -18.17 -0.28
CA TYR A 103 11.58 -19.48 0.33
C TYR A 103 12.64 -19.36 1.45
N HIS A 104 12.25 -19.43 2.71
CA HIS A 104 13.21 -19.76 3.76
C HIS A 104 13.55 -21.23 3.51
N PRO A 105 14.78 -21.60 3.10
CA PRO A 105 15.16 -22.99 3.26
C PRO A 105 15.09 -23.23 4.76
N HIS A 106 14.23 -24.16 5.18
CA HIS A 106 14.33 -24.72 6.52
C HIS A 106 15.79 -25.12 6.73
N HIS A 107 16.49 -24.38 7.58
CA HIS A 107 17.80 -24.79 8.04
C HIS A 107 17.51 -25.95 8.99
N GLU A 108 17.43 -27.17 8.46
CA GLU A 108 17.53 -28.36 9.30
C GLU A 108 18.88 -28.26 10.05
N PRO A 109 18.89 -28.33 11.39
CA PRO A 109 20.15 -28.41 12.11
C PRO A 109 20.82 -29.72 11.68
N MET A 110 22.04 -29.61 11.13
CA MET A 110 22.82 -30.80 10.81
C MET A 110 23.06 -31.60 12.11
N PRO A 111 22.98 -32.94 12.07
CA PRO A 111 23.31 -33.75 13.22
C PRO A 111 24.79 -33.52 13.59
N GLU A 112 25.04 -33.33 14.89
CA GLU A 112 26.39 -33.14 15.44
C GLU A 112 27.30 -34.32 15.05
N PRO A 113 28.59 -34.07 14.76
CA PRO A 113 29.54 -35.14 14.48
C PRO A 113 29.76 -35.97 15.75
N VAL A 114 29.36 -37.24 15.70
CA VAL A 114 29.63 -38.22 16.76
C VAL A 114 31.14 -38.49 16.80
N HIS A 115 31.81 -38.08 17.88
CA HIS A 115 33.18 -38.48 18.16
C HIS A 115 33.22 -39.98 18.51
N PRO A 116 34.09 -40.80 17.88
CA PRO A 116 34.29 -42.17 18.31
C PRO A 116 35.08 -42.19 19.63
N GLU A 117 34.56 -42.90 20.63
CA GLU A 117 35.26 -43.16 21.89
C GLU A 117 36.54 -43.96 21.65
N PRO A 118 37.62 -43.70 22.41
CA PRO A 118 38.82 -44.51 22.34
C PRO A 118 38.56 -45.87 23.00
N HIS A 119 38.73 -46.93 22.23
CA HIS A 119 38.79 -48.29 22.77
C HIS A 119 40.05 -48.43 23.63
N GLU A 120 39.88 -48.54 24.96
CA GLU A 120 40.90 -49.10 25.84
C GLU A 120 40.99 -50.62 25.62
N ALA A 121 42.24 -51.11 25.61
CA ALA A 121 42.60 -52.52 25.46
C ALA A 121 42.68 -53.23 26.82
#